data_AF-A0A2M8FRB3-F1
#
_entry.id   AF-A0A2M8FRB3-F1
#
_cell.length_a   1.000
_cell.length_b   1.000
_cell.length_c   1.000
_cell.angle_alpha   90.00
_cell.angle_beta   90.00
_cell.angle_gamma   90.00
#
_symmetry.space_group_name_H-M   'P 1'
#
loop_
_entity.id
_entity.type
_entity.pdbx_description
1 polymer ?
#
loop_
_entity_poly.entity_id
_entity_poly.type
_entity_poly.pdbx_seq_one_letter_code
_entity_poly.pdbx_strand_id
1 'polypeptide(L)'
;MDYAAEKIINDLDSLGIDTILTSFYHLDNGRGSNATKIIFWKKNGETFVNAVRLKKIDKFKVFGQSKLPSDSIFQFFFDNRLDTVTSNPKSELSISHNFGYSVDFKYGSSKYNLYLRNEKRSYDPTHLKSMWIEMIDRVGRKYYE
;
A
#
# COMPACT_ATOMS: atom_id res chain seq x y z
N MET A 1 -14.49 -7.44 0.85
CA MET A 1 -13.24 -6.75 0.42
C MET A 1 -12.03 -7.64 0.63
N ASP A 2 -11.78 -8.16 1.84
CA ASP A 2 -10.57 -8.99 2.09
C ASP A 2 -10.53 -10.22 1.21
N TYR A 3 -11.60 -11.00 1.18
CA TYR A 3 -11.69 -12.17 0.31
C TYR A 3 -11.36 -11.84 -1.16
N ALA A 4 -11.81 -10.69 -1.67
CA ALA A 4 -11.52 -10.30 -3.05
C ALA A 4 -10.05 -9.89 -3.26
N ALA A 5 -9.47 -9.16 -2.30
CA ALA A 5 -8.04 -8.82 -2.34
C ALA A 5 -7.15 -10.05 -2.16
N GLU A 6 -7.52 -10.95 -1.24
CA GLU A 6 -6.85 -12.22 -0.99
C GLU A 6 -6.93 -13.14 -2.20
N LYS A 7 -8.09 -13.21 -2.87
CA LYS A 7 -8.21 -13.92 -4.14
C LYS A 7 -7.22 -13.38 -5.18
N ILE A 8 -7.11 -12.07 -5.35
CA ILE A 8 -6.13 -11.47 -6.28
C ILE A 8 -4.69 -11.86 -5.89
N ILE A 9 -4.34 -11.78 -4.60
CA ILE A 9 -2.99 -12.13 -4.12
C ILE A 9 -2.71 -13.62 -4.35
N ASN A 10 -3.65 -14.51 -4.03
CA ASN A 10 -3.52 -15.95 -4.26
C ASN A 10 -3.41 -16.28 -5.75
N ASP A 11 -4.17 -15.60 -6.60
CA ASP A 11 -4.07 -15.74 -8.06
C ASP A 11 -2.66 -15.32 -8.54
N LEU A 12 -2.09 -14.22 -8.02
CA LEU A 12 -0.73 -13.79 -8.33
C LEU A 12 0.33 -14.79 -7.83
N ASP A 13 0.19 -15.30 -6.61
CA ASP A 13 1.09 -16.31 -6.05
C ASP A 13 1.05 -17.61 -6.88
N SER A 14 -0.13 -18.02 -7.34
CA SER A 14 -0.29 -19.19 -8.22
C SER A 14 0.40 -19.04 -9.59
N LEU A 15 0.57 -17.79 -10.04
CA LEU A 15 1.29 -17.43 -11.25
C LEU A 15 2.81 -17.31 -11.04
N GLY A 16 3.29 -17.60 -9.82
CA GLY A 16 4.71 -17.50 -9.48
C GLY A 16 5.21 -16.07 -9.32
N ILE A 17 4.32 -15.10 -9.10
CA ILE A 17 4.72 -13.72 -8.82
C ILE A 17 5.34 -13.66 -7.41
N ASP A 18 6.60 -13.25 -7.34
CA ASP A 18 7.37 -13.24 -6.09
C ASP A 18 7.45 -11.85 -5.44
N THR A 19 7.06 -10.80 -6.17
CA THR A 19 7.19 -9.40 -5.77
C THR A 19 5.80 -8.76 -5.75
N ILE A 20 5.20 -8.69 -4.56
CA ILE A 20 3.83 -8.20 -4.35
C ILE A 20 3.82 -7.22 -3.18
N LEU A 21 3.35 -6.00 -3.42
CA LEU A 21 3.12 -4.98 -2.41
C LEU A 21 1.62 -4.76 -2.25
N THR A 22 1.11 -5.03 -1.06
CA THR A 22 -0.27 -4.73 -0.66
C THR A 22 -0.26 -3.51 0.25
N SER A 23 -1.05 -2.51 -0.10
CA SER A 23 -1.25 -1.30 0.70
C SER A 23 -2.73 -1.17 1.03
N PHE A 24 -3.06 -1.20 2.30
CA PHE A 24 -4.40 -1.00 2.80
C PHE A 24 -4.54 0.39 3.39
N TYR A 25 -5.34 1.23 2.73
CA TYR A 25 -5.72 2.56 3.23
C TYR A 25 -7.01 2.45 4.06
N HIS A 26 -6.93 2.75 5.35
CA HIS A 26 -8.06 2.61 6.29
C HIS A 26 -7.92 3.50 7.53
N LEU A 27 -8.99 3.60 8.31
CA LEU A 27 -8.96 4.25 9.63
C LEU A 27 -8.26 3.36 10.66
N ASP A 28 -7.53 3.97 11.58
CA ASP A 28 -6.88 3.28 12.69
C ASP A 28 -7.84 2.57 13.65
N ASN A 29 -9.08 3.05 13.77
CA ASN A 29 -10.14 2.45 14.58
C ASN A 29 -11.07 1.48 13.81
N GLY A 30 -10.73 1.11 12.57
CA GLY A 30 -11.49 0.13 11.80
C GLY A 30 -11.65 0.49 10.33
N ARG A 31 -12.70 -0.05 9.69
CA ARG A 31 -12.93 0.17 8.27
C ARG A 31 -13.87 1.35 8.08
N GLY A 32 -13.28 2.51 7.77
CA GLY A 32 -14.05 3.64 7.28
C GLY A 32 -14.76 3.29 5.96
N SER A 33 -15.82 4.06 5.66
CA SER A 33 -16.32 4.13 4.28
C SER A 33 -15.14 4.49 3.36
N ASN A 34 -15.02 3.82 2.21
CA ASN A 34 -13.91 3.98 1.26
C ASN A 34 -12.55 3.37 1.66
N ALA A 35 -12.49 2.54 2.71
CA ALA A 35 -11.28 1.74 2.96
C ALA A 35 -10.89 0.96 1.69
N THR A 36 -9.62 1.02 1.30
CA THR A 36 -9.18 0.58 -0.04
C THR A 36 -7.89 -0.22 0.06
N LYS A 37 -7.89 -1.45 -0.46
CA LYS A 37 -6.68 -2.23 -0.67
C LYS A 37 -6.16 -2.00 -2.07
N ILE A 38 -4.88 -1.68 -2.20
CA ILE A 38 -4.17 -1.46 -3.45
C ILE A 38 -3.08 -2.53 -3.51
N ILE A 39 -3.02 -3.25 -4.62
CA ILE A 39 -2.13 -4.38 -4.81
C ILE A 39 -1.25 -4.05 -6.01
N PHE A 40 0.04 -3.93 -5.77
CA PHE A 40 1.06 -3.72 -6.79
C PHE A 40 1.87 -4.99 -6.93
N TRP A 41 2.33 -5.28 -8.14
CA TRP A 41 3.24 -6.40 -8.35
C TRP A 41 4.13 -6.18 -9.56
N LYS A 42 5.24 -6.93 -9.60
CA LYS A 42 6.12 -6.97 -10.76
C LYS A 42 5.95 -8.26 -11.53
N LYS A 43 5.93 -8.17 -12.86
CA LYS A 43 5.96 -9.32 -13.77
C LYS A 43 6.82 -8.95 -14.98
N ASN A 44 7.86 -9.74 -15.25
CA ASN A 44 8.78 -9.53 -16.39
C ASN A 44 9.37 -8.11 -16.45
N GLY A 45 9.74 -7.54 -15.30
CA GLY A 45 10.28 -6.18 -15.20
C GLY A 45 9.22 -5.06 -15.29
N GLU A 46 7.97 -5.38 -15.60
CA GLU A 46 6.87 -4.43 -15.66
C GLU A 46 6.11 -4.39 -14.34
N THR A 47 5.54 -3.22 -14.04
CA THR A 47 4.83 -2.96 -12.79
C THR A 47 3.35 -2.82 -13.05
N PHE A 48 2.53 -3.49 -12.24
CA PHE A 48 1.09 -3.49 -12.36
C PHE A 48 0.44 -3.10 -11.05
N VAL A 49 -0.81 -2.63 -11.13
CA VAL A 49 -1.62 -2.28 -9.97
C VAL A 49 -3.07 -2.69 -10.18
N ASN A 50 -3.69 -3.14 -9.09
CA ASN A 50 -5.11 -3.42 -8.95
C ASN A 50 -5.60 -2.84 -7.60
N ALA A 51 -6.89 -2.61 -7.44
CA ALA A 51 -7.44 -2.12 -6.19
C ALA A 51 -8.83 -2.70 -5.89
N VAL A 52 -9.13 -2.81 -4.59
CA VAL A 52 -10.44 -3.21 -4.07
C VAL A 52 -10.87 -2.18 -3.03
N ARG A 53 -11.96 -1.45 -3.30
CA ARG A 53 -12.51 -0.42 -2.40
C ARG A 53 -13.80 -0.88 -1.74
N LEU A 54 -13.89 -0.70 -0.44
CA LEU A 54 -15.12 -0.84 0.32
C LEU A 54 -16.06 0.32 -0.04
N LYS A 55 -17.30 0.00 -0.43
CA LYS A 55 -18.36 0.98 -0.69
C LYS A 55 -19.33 1.09 0.48
N LYS A 56 -19.77 -0.05 1.02
CA LYS A 56 -20.59 -0.20 2.21
C LYS A 56 -20.22 -1.51 2.90
N ILE A 57 -20.76 -1.78 4.09
CA ILE A 57 -20.63 -3.09 4.74
C ILE A 57 -20.96 -4.18 3.71
N ASP A 58 -20.04 -5.14 3.56
CA ASP A 58 -20.09 -6.27 2.62
C ASP A 58 -20.21 -5.96 1.12
N LYS A 59 -20.15 -4.68 0.71
CA LYS A 59 -20.15 -4.27 -0.69
C LYS A 59 -18.83 -3.60 -1.06
N PHE A 60 -18.17 -4.13 -2.09
CA PHE A 60 -16.89 -3.62 -2.58
C PHE A 60 -16.89 -3.46 -4.10
N LYS A 61 -16.03 -2.58 -4.60
CA LYS A 61 -15.72 -2.40 -6.01
C LYS A 61 -14.31 -2.91 -6.26
N VAL A 62 -14.16 -3.81 -7.22
CA VAL A 62 -12.86 -4.21 -7.76
C VAL A 62 -12.57 -3.30 -8.95
N PHE A 63 -11.36 -2.75 -9.01
CA PHE A 63 -10.88 -1.98 -10.14
C PHE A 63 -10.13 -2.91 -11.11
N GLY A 64 -10.12 -2.57 -12.39
CA GLY A 64 -9.34 -3.32 -13.37
C GLY A 64 -7.84 -3.22 -13.07
N GLN A 65 -7.10 -4.25 -13.49
CA GLN A 65 -5.65 -4.19 -13.54
C GLN A 65 -5.21 -3.08 -14.50
N SER A 66 -4.18 -2.33 -14.10
CA SER A 66 -3.51 -1.35 -14.97
C SER A 66 -2.00 -1.49 -14.86
N LYS A 67 -1.29 -1.31 -15.97
CA LYS A 67 0.17 -1.19 -15.99
C LYS A 67 0.57 0.19 -15.49
N LEU A 68 1.58 0.26 -14.62
CA LEU A 68 2.20 1.51 -14.22
C LEU A 68 3.35 1.84 -15.19
N PRO A 69 3.49 3.12 -15.60
CA PRO A 69 4.55 3.54 -16.50
C PRO A 69 5.94 3.54 -15.84
N SER A 70 6.00 3.46 -14.51
CA SER A 70 7.23 3.55 -13.73
C SER A 70 7.23 2.53 -12.59
N ASP A 71 8.40 1.98 -12.31
CA ASP A 71 8.67 1.05 -11.19
C ASP A 71 9.17 1.77 -9.92
N SER A 72 9.01 3.09 -9.86
CA SER A 72 9.63 3.93 -8.83
C SER A 72 9.28 3.51 -7.40
N ILE A 73 8.09 2.93 -7.15
CA ILE A 73 7.69 2.47 -5.80
C ILE A 73 8.59 1.34 -5.29
N PHE A 74 8.88 0.35 -6.14
CA PHE A 74 9.73 -0.78 -5.77
C PHE A 74 11.20 -0.37 -5.77
N GLN A 75 11.63 0.38 -6.79
CA GLN A 75 12.99 0.91 -6.88
C GLN A 75 13.37 1.72 -5.62
N PHE A 76 12.48 2.62 -5.18
CA PHE A 76 12.71 3.43 -3.98
C PHE A 76 12.95 2.58 -2.72
N PHE A 77 12.20 1.48 -2.57
CA PHE A 77 12.36 0.58 -1.43
C PHE A 77 13.77 -0.03 -1.39
N PHE A 78 14.23 -0.54 -2.53
CA PHE A 78 15.52 -1.20 -2.63
C PHE A 78 16.69 -0.22 -2.56
N ASP A 79 16.61 0.90 -3.29
CA ASP A 79 17.67 1.92 -3.34
C ASP A 79 17.93 2.55 -1.97
N ASN A 80 16.87 2.75 -1.18
CA ASN A 80 16.96 3.36 0.16
C ASN A 80 17.00 2.34 1.30
N ARG A 81 17.06 1.03 0.99
CA ARG A 81 17.10 -0.06 1.97
C ARG A 81 16.06 0.12 3.07
N LEU A 82 14.80 0.33 2.69
CA LEU A 82 13.70 0.61 3.62
C LEU A 82 13.50 -0.50 4.66
N ASP A 83 13.91 -1.73 4.34
CA ASP A 83 13.99 -2.86 5.25
C ASP A 83 14.89 -2.62 6.48
N THR A 84 15.89 -1.74 6.34
CA THR A 84 16.85 -1.39 7.40
C THR A 84 16.48 -0.13 8.18
N VAL A 85 15.48 0.63 7.72
CA VAL A 85 15.08 1.90 8.35
C VAL A 85 14.26 1.63 9.62
N THR A 86 14.93 1.72 10.78
CA THR A 86 14.32 1.47 12.09
C THR A 86 13.58 2.69 12.66
N SER A 87 13.97 3.91 12.28
CA SER A 87 13.28 5.14 12.70
C SER A 87 11.88 5.24 12.10
N ASN A 88 11.01 6.00 12.76
CA ASN A 88 9.66 6.29 12.28
C ASN A 88 9.47 7.80 12.09
N PRO A 89 8.63 8.23 11.13
CA PRO A 89 8.29 9.63 10.97
C PRO A 89 7.66 10.20 12.23
N LYS A 90 8.01 11.44 12.56
CA LYS A 90 7.51 12.15 13.74
C LYS A 90 6.18 12.85 13.46
N SER A 91 5.43 13.12 14.52
CA SER A 91 4.24 13.98 14.49
C SER A 91 4.26 14.87 15.73
N GLU A 92 3.90 16.14 15.56
CA GLU A 92 3.69 17.08 16.67
C GLU A 92 2.26 17.03 17.22
N LEU A 93 1.34 16.38 16.48
CA LEU A 93 -0.04 16.18 16.90
C LEU A 93 -0.35 14.71 17.18
N SER A 94 -1.19 14.50 18.18
CA SER A 94 -1.83 13.21 18.46
C SER A 94 -3.30 13.29 18.03
N ILE A 95 -3.62 12.71 16.88
CA ILE A 95 -4.99 12.62 16.37
C ILE A 95 -5.60 11.28 16.84
N SER A 96 -6.78 11.34 17.46
CA SER A 96 -7.46 10.17 18.03
C SER A 96 -7.99 9.20 16.97
N HIS A 97 -8.33 9.71 15.79
CA HIS A 97 -8.81 8.93 14.66
C HIS A 97 -8.15 9.44 13.39
N ASN A 98 -7.35 8.60 12.75
CA ASN A 98 -6.73 8.98 11.49
C ASN A 98 -6.72 7.84 10.49
N PHE A 99 -6.80 8.22 9.22
CA PHE A 99 -6.45 7.32 8.14
C PHE A 99 -4.96 7.04 8.15
N GLY A 100 -4.60 5.86 7.66
CA GLY A 100 -3.23 5.44 7.48
C GLY A 100 -3.13 4.31 6.48
N TYR A 101 -1.89 3.86 6.30
CA TYR A 101 -1.53 2.79 5.39
C TYR A 101 -0.96 1.64 6.20
N SER A 102 -1.59 0.47 6.11
CA SER A 102 -0.97 -0.81 6.44
C SER A 102 -0.39 -1.39 5.16
N VAL A 103 0.92 -1.56 5.09
CA VAL A 103 1.65 -2.05 3.93
C VAL A 103 2.30 -3.38 4.26
N ASP A 104 2.05 -4.38 3.42
CA ASP A 104 2.73 -5.67 3.42
C ASP A 104 3.45 -5.81 2.07
N PHE A 105 4.77 -5.93 2.09
CA PHE A 105 5.59 -6.10 0.89
C PHE A 105 6.34 -7.42 0.93
N LYS A 106 6.02 -8.30 -0.01
CA LYS A 106 6.69 -9.59 -0.26
C LYS A 106 7.61 -9.45 -1.47
N TYR A 107 8.85 -9.91 -1.36
CA TYR A 107 9.81 -9.98 -2.46
C TYR A 107 10.72 -11.19 -2.28
N GLY A 108 10.64 -12.15 -3.21
CA GLY A 108 11.30 -13.45 -3.05
C GLY A 108 10.81 -14.17 -1.79
N SER A 109 11.75 -14.57 -0.92
CA SER A 109 11.47 -15.17 0.40
C SER A 109 11.32 -14.14 1.53
N SER A 110 11.56 -12.87 1.24
CA SER A 110 11.54 -11.79 2.24
C SER A 110 10.16 -11.13 2.35
N LYS A 111 9.89 -10.57 3.53
CA LYS A 111 8.68 -9.79 3.82
C LYS A 111 9.04 -8.55 4.61
N TYR A 112 8.31 -7.46 4.35
CA TYR A 112 8.40 -6.20 5.06
C TYR A 112 6.99 -5.70 5.36
N ASN A 113 6.75 -5.30 6.62
CA ASN A 113 5.46 -4.77 7.03
C ASN A 113 5.65 -3.38 7.64
N LEU A 114 4.75 -2.46 7.32
CA LEU A 114 4.75 -1.09 7.83
C LEU A 114 3.33 -0.64 8.09
N TYR A 115 3.12 0.02 9.22
CA TYR A 115 1.94 0.84 9.43
C TYR A 115 2.35 2.30 9.59
N LEU A 116 1.80 3.19 8.75
CA LEU A 116 2.04 4.63 8.84
C LEU A 116 0.75 5.40 8.74
N ARG A 117 0.44 6.17 9.78
CA ARG A 117 -0.71 7.05 9.80
C ARG A 117 -0.44 8.34 9.01
N ASN A 118 -1.51 8.94 8.48
CA ASN A 118 -1.43 10.15 7.67
C ASN A 118 -0.81 11.33 8.42
N GLU A 119 -1.06 11.49 9.72
CA GLU A 119 -0.51 12.63 10.47
C GLU A 119 1.02 12.58 10.47
N LYS A 120 1.59 11.43 10.80
CA LYS A 120 3.05 11.24 10.82
C LYS A 120 3.66 11.46 9.44
N ARG A 121 3.01 10.94 8.39
CA ARG A 121 3.44 11.16 7.01
C ARG A 121 3.46 12.64 6.65
N SER A 122 2.42 13.38 6.99
CA SER A 122 2.28 14.79 6.64
C SER A 122 3.18 15.71 7.45
N TYR A 123 3.43 15.38 8.72
CA TYR A 123 4.30 16.17 9.60
C TYR A 123 5.80 15.97 9.32
N ASP A 124 6.21 14.76 8.97
CA ASP A 124 7.58 14.44 8.64
C ASP A 124 7.66 13.84 7.22
N PRO A 125 7.43 14.67 6.18
CA PRO A 125 7.35 14.21 4.80
C PRO A 125 8.71 13.79 4.22
N THR A 126 9.81 14.22 4.84
CA THR A 126 11.18 13.90 4.40
C THR A 126 11.69 12.56 4.91
N HIS A 127 11.03 11.97 5.90
CA HIS A 127 11.38 10.63 6.37
C HIS A 127 11.15 9.59 5.26
N LEU A 128 12.08 8.66 5.06
CA LEU A 128 12.05 7.68 3.96
C LEU A 128 10.72 6.89 3.89
N LYS A 129 10.23 6.42 5.05
CA LYS A 129 8.90 5.77 5.15
C LYS A 129 7.75 6.67 4.67
N SER A 130 7.76 7.97 5.01
CA SER A 130 6.76 8.93 4.55
C SER A 130 6.80 9.12 3.04
N MET A 131 8.01 9.29 2.49
CA MET A 131 8.21 9.43 1.04
C MET A 131 7.71 8.21 0.27
N TRP A 132 7.99 7.00 0.77
CA TRP A 132 7.53 5.78 0.12
C TRP A 132 6.01 5.63 0.15
N ILE A 133 5.37 5.90 1.29
CA ILE A 133 3.91 5.92 1.39
C ILE A 133 3.31 7.02 0.52
N GLU A 134 3.94 8.19 0.38
CA GLU A 134 3.51 9.24 -0.54
C GLU A 134 3.49 8.76 -2.01
N MET A 135 4.48 7.96 -2.43
CA MET A 135 4.49 7.37 -3.78
C MET A 135 3.34 6.38 -3.98
N ILE A 136 3.01 5.59 -2.94
CA ILE A 136 1.86 4.69 -2.94
C ILE A 136 0.54 5.49 -2.98
N ASP A 137 0.41 6.54 -2.16
CA ASP A 137 -0.75 7.44 -2.09
C ASP A 137 -1.04 8.08 -3.45
N ARG A 138 -0.02 8.61 -4.13
CA ARG A 138 -0.18 9.23 -5.46
C ARG A 138 -0.82 8.29 -6.49
N VAL A 139 -0.47 7.01 -6.48
CA VAL A 139 -1.12 6.01 -7.34
C VAL A 139 -2.49 5.62 -6.78
N GLY A 140 -2.61 5.54 -5.47
CA GLY A 140 -3.80 5.14 -4.73
C GLY A 140 -5.00 6.07 -4.88
N ARG A 141 -4.77 7.38 -4.93
CA ARG A 141 -5.82 8.42 -4.93
C ARG A 141 -6.93 8.19 -5.93
N LYS A 142 -6.59 7.78 -7.17
CA LYS A 142 -7.58 7.48 -8.22
C LYS A 142 -8.57 6.36 -7.86
N TYR A 143 -8.31 5.59 -6.81
CA TYR A 143 -9.16 4.49 -6.35
C TYR A 143 -10.05 4.86 -5.16
N TYR A 144 -9.64 5.80 -4.29
CA TYR A 144 -10.41 6.20 -3.10
C TYR A 144 -10.92 7.64 -3.06
N GLU A 145 -10.39 8.53 -3.89
CA GLU A 145 -11.06 9.78 -4.25
C GLU A 145 -12.21 9.50 -5.24
#